data_AF-A0A7V9PXU9-F1
#
_entry.id   AF-A0A7V9PXU9-F1
#
_cell.length_a   1.000
_cell.length_b   1.000
_cell.length_c   1.000
_cell.angle_alpha   90.00
_cell.angle_beta   90.00
_cell.angle_gamma   90.00
#
_symmetry.space_group_name_H-M   'P 1'
#
loop_
_entity.id
_entity.type
_entity.pdbx_description
1 polymer ?
#
loop_
_entity_poly.entity_id
_entity_poly.type
_entity_poly.pdbx_seq_one_letter_code
_entity_poly.pdbx_strand_id
1 'polypeptide(L)'
;GGRDLRAQHNLAYWQGRDYLGIGVGAVSTIRGIRRRNRPRLRAYIAALRDGEPAPAETEVIDAGTLVRERLMLGLRLDEPLALADVENALDEDAVERFVAAGLVVIGSSALSLTRRGRFLGGGVTADLMREPPEGVELGEPASSPKLSPV
;
A
#
# COMPACT_ATOMS: atom_id res chain seq x y z
N GLY A 1 14.75 17.38 21.88
CA GLY A 1 14.20 16.06 21.50
C GLY A 1 12.70 16.10 21.67
N GLY A 2 11.95 16.07 20.57
CA GLY A 2 10.49 16.02 20.59
C GLY A 2 9.99 14.58 20.57
N ARG A 3 8.84 14.31 21.20
CA ARG A 3 8.14 13.02 21.10
C ARG A 3 7.68 12.82 19.64
N ASP A 4 7.94 11.64 19.08
CA ASP A 4 7.36 11.24 17.78
C ASP A 4 5.85 11.02 17.95
N LEU A 5 5.04 11.77 17.21
CA LEU A 5 3.57 11.72 17.27
C LEU A 5 2.97 10.95 16.08
N ARG A 6 3.80 10.33 15.24
CA ARG A 6 3.32 9.57 14.07
C ARG A 6 2.62 8.29 14.51
N ALA A 7 1.47 8.02 13.91
CA ALA A 7 0.73 6.78 14.11
C ALA A 7 1.54 5.60 13.54
N GLN A 8 2.04 4.72 14.42
CA GLN A 8 2.88 3.58 14.04
C GLN A 8 2.16 2.62 13.07
N HIS A 9 0.84 2.45 13.23
CA HIS A 9 0.04 1.66 12.31
C HIS A 9 0.02 2.25 10.89
N ASN A 10 -0.25 3.55 10.76
CA ASN A 10 -0.25 4.22 9.46
C ASN A 10 1.14 4.20 8.83
N LEU A 11 2.18 4.36 9.64
CA LEU A 11 3.56 4.30 9.16
C LEU A 11 3.89 2.90 8.61
N ALA A 12 3.51 1.83 9.32
CA ALA A 12 3.71 0.46 8.84
C ALA A 12 2.98 0.21 7.50
N TYR A 13 1.72 0.63 7.40
CA TYR A 13 0.94 0.54 6.17
C TYR A 13 1.60 1.33 5.01
N TRP A 14 2.00 2.58 5.24
CA TRP A 14 2.63 3.41 4.20
C TRP A 14 4.04 2.97 3.80
N GLN A 15 4.73 2.28 4.70
CA GLN A 15 6.02 1.64 4.42
C GLN A 15 5.87 0.28 3.73
N GLY A 16 4.64 -0.19 3.47
CA GLY A 16 4.39 -1.49 2.84
C GLY A 16 4.78 -2.68 3.72
N ARG A 17 4.86 -2.49 5.05
CA ARG A 17 5.13 -3.58 5.99
C ARG A 17 3.89 -4.43 6.19
N ASP A 18 4.08 -5.68 6.62
CA ASP A 18 2.99 -6.50 7.10
C ASP A 18 2.25 -5.80 8.25
N TYR A 19 0.91 -5.77 8.19
CA TYR A 19 0.08 -5.19 9.23
C TYR A 19 -1.20 -6.00 9.43
N LEU A 20 -1.64 -6.04 10.70
CA LEU A 20 -2.88 -6.67 11.12
C LEU A 20 -3.93 -5.59 11.42
N GLY A 21 -5.06 -5.66 10.74
CA GLY A 21 -6.25 -4.86 11.06
C GLY A 21 -7.17 -5.61 12.01
N ILE A 22 -7.62 -4.92 13.05
CA ILE A 22 -8.54 -5.45 14.06
C ILE A 22 -9.80 -4.60 14.08
N GLY A 23 -10.96 -5.25 14.15
CA GLY A 23 -12.27 -4.60 14.17
C GLY A 23 -13.10 -4.84 12.91
N VAL A 24 -14.36 -4.44 12.97
CA VAL A 24 -15.28 -4.50 11.84
C VAL A 24 -14.76 -3.64 10.68
N GLY A 25 -14.79 -4.16 9.46
CA GLY A 25 -14.28 -3.42 8.29
C GLY A 25 -12.76 -3.32 8.18
N ALA A 26 -12.01 -3.77 9.19
CA ALA A 26 -10.55 -3.65 9.20
C ALA A 26 -9.89 -4.48 8.09
N VAL A 27 -8.74 -3.99 7.62
CA VAL A 27 -7.93 -4.63 6.59
C VAL A 27 -6.61 -5.07 7.20
N SER A 28 -6.15 -6.25 6.81
CA SER A 28 -4.80 -6.74 7.08
C SER A 28 -4.11 -7.00 5.75
N THR A 29 -2.82 -6.76 5.65
CA THR A 29 -1.98 -7.29 4.57
C THR A 29 -0.78 -7.95 5.22
N ILE A 30 -0.67 -9.27 5.04
CA ILE A 30 0.41 -10.07 5.63
C ILE A 30 0.92 -10.98 4.53
N ARG A 31 2.22 -10.88 4.20
CA ARG A 31 2.90 -11.71 3.19
C ARG A 31 2.18 -11.74 1.84
N GLY A 32 1.72 -10.57 1.38
CA GLY A 32 1.00 -10.43 0.11
C GLY A 32 -0.45 -10.91 0.13
N ILE A 33 -0.98 -11.37 1.28
CA ILE A 33 -2.40 -11.74 1.42
C ILE A 33 -3.12 -10.58 2.06
N ARG A 34 -4.07 -9.96 1.35
CA ARG A 34 -4.94 -8.93 1.91
C ARG A 34 -6.24 -9.54 2.37
N ARG A 35 -6.58 -9.32 3.63
CA ARG A 35 -7.82 -9.80 4.26
C ARG A 35 -8.61 -8.61 4.78
N ARG A 36 -9.88 -8.51 4.39
CA ARG A 36 -10.81 -7.45 4.83
C ARG A 36 -11.95 -8.05 5.64
N ASN A 37 -12.07 -7.69 6.91
CA ASN A 37 -13.26 -8.01 7.70
C ASN A 37 -14.49 -7.38 7.06
N ARG A 38 -15.57 -8.15 6.88
CA ARG A 38 -16.82 -7.63 6.33
C ARG A 38 -17.34 -6.50 7.22
N PRO A 39 -17.87 -5.40 6.64
CA PRO A 39 -18.36 -4.25 7.41
C PRO A 39 -19.76 -4.53 8.01
N ARG A 40 -19.93 -5.66 8.71
CA ARG A 40 -21.18 -6.10 9.31
C ARG A 40 -21.00 -6.31 10.81
N LEU A 41 -21.27 -5.26 11.60
CA LEU A 41 -21.01 -5.23 13.04
C LEU A 41 -21.64 -6.42 13.79
N ARG A 42 -22.91 -6.76 13.51
CA ARG A 42 -23.61 -7.87 14.18
C ARG A 42 -22.92 -9.21 13.92
N ALA A 43 -22.54 -9.48 12.68
CA ALA A 43 -21.86 -10.71 12.31
C ALA A 43 -20.44 -10.79 12.89
N TYR A 44 -19.74 -9.65 12.94
CA TYR A 44 -18.42 -9.55 13.56
C TYR A 44 -18.48 -9.89 15.07
N ILE A 45 -19.43 -9.28 15.80
CA ILE A 45 -19.59 -9.53 17.24
C ILE A 45 -20.03 -10.98 17.52
N ALA A 46 -20.93 -11.53 16.71
CA ALA A 46 -21.37 -12.91 16.86
C ALA A 46 -20.19 -13.89 16.71
N ALA A 47 -19.42 -13.76 15.62
CA ALA A 47 -18.24 -14.60 15.40
C ALA A 47 -17.25 -14.52 16.57
N LEU A 48 -16.95 -13.32 17.07
CA LEU A 48 -16.05 -13.16 18.23
C LEU A 48 -16.59 -13.81 19.50
N ARG A 49 -17.89 -13.76 19.76
CA ARG A 49 -18.51 -14.41 20.93
C ARG A 49 -18.42 -15.92 20.85
N ASP A 50 -18.53 -16.46 19.65
CA ASP A 50 -18.53 -17.90 19.39
C ASP A 50 -17.10 -18.46 19.23
N GLY A 51 -16.07 -17.61 19.31
CA GLY A 51 -14.66 -18.01 19.12
C GLY A 51 -14.30 -18.28 17.65
N GLU A 52 -15.16 -17.86 16.72
CA GLU A 52 -15.02 -18.08 15.29
C GLU A 52 -14.33 -16.91 14.59
N PRO A 53 -13.64 -17.14 13.46
CA PRO A 53 -13.08 -16.06 12.65
C PRO A 53 -14.16 -15.10 12.15
N ALA A 54 -13.92 -13.79 12.29
CA ALA A 54 -14.79 -12.78 11.71
C ALA A 54 -14.95 -12.99 10.19
N PRO A 55 -16.17 -12.88 9.63
CA PRO A 55 -16.37 -13.00 8.18
C PRO A 55 -15.50 -11.99 7.43
N ALA A 56 -14.81 -12.45 6.39
CA ALA A 56 -13.87 -11.62 5.64
C ALA A 56 -13.85 -11.96 4.15
N GLU A 57 -13.30 -11.04 3.36
CA GLU A 57 -12.80 -11.28 2.01
C GLU A 57 -11.29 -11.41 2.06
N THR A 58 -10.73 -12.22 1.17
CA THR A 58 -9.30 -12.40 1.04
C THR A 58 -8.93 -12.28 -0.44
N GLU A 59 -7.84 -11.57 -0.73
CA GLU A 59 -7.23 -11.49 -2.05
C GLU A 59 -5.72 -11.73 -1.93
N VAL A 60 -5.13 -12.27 -2.99
CA VAL A 60 -3.67 -12.39 -3.13
C VAL A 60 -3.21 -11.20 -3.95
N ILE A 61 -2.28 -10.41 -3.41
CA ILE A 61 -1.67 -9.28 -4.09
C ILE A 61 -0.42 -9.77 -4.81
N ASP A 62 -0.38 -9.59 -6.12
CA ASP A 62 0.80 -9.92 -6.91
C ASP A 62 1.97 -8.98 -6.60
N ALA A 63 3.18 -9.43 -6.90
CA ALA A 63 4.41 -8.68 -6.62
C ALA A 63 4.43 -7.31 -7.32
N GLY A 64 3.92 -7.20 -8.55
CA GLY A 64 3.86 -5.94 -9.27
C GLY A 64 2.94 -4.93 -8.59
N THR A 65 1.78 -5.39 -8.11
CA THR A 65 0.86 -4.56 -7.32
C THR A 65 1.47 -4.13 -6.00
N LEU A 66 2.17 -5.02 -5.28
CA LEU A 66 2.88 -4.64 -4.04
C LEU A 66 3.92 -3.55 -4.28
N VAL A 67 4.69 -3.63 -5.36
CA VAL A 67 5.70 -2.61 -5.71
C VAL A 67 5.04 -1.27 -6.08
N ARG A 68 3.95 -1.29 -6.86
CA ARG A 68 3.17 -0.08 -7.18
C ARG A 68 2.56 0.55 -5.94
N GLU A 69 2.01 -0.24 -5.02
CA GLU A 69 1.49 0.25 -3.75
C GLU A 69 2.60 0.82 -2.87
N ARG A 70 3.78 0.19 -2.84
CA ARG A 70 4.95 0.70 -2.13
C ARG A 70 5.39 2.07 -2.66
N LEU A 71 5.40 2.26 -3.97
CA LEU A 71 5.66 3.54 -4.62
C LEU A 71 4.59 4.57 -4.25
N MET A 72 3.33 4.22 -4.41
CA MET A 72 2.19 5.11 -4.19
C MET A 72 2.08 5.60 -2.74
N LEU A 73 2.23 4.67 -1.78
CA LEU A 73 2.07 4.96 -0.37
C LEU A 73 3.35 5.53 0.24
N GLY A 74 4.51 5.03 -0.19
CA GLY A 74 5.82 5.49 0.27
C GLY A 74 6.03 6.98 -0.02
N LEU A 75 5.61 7.45 -1.20
CA LEU A 75 5.71 8.86 -1.58
C LEU A 75 4.82 9.82 -0.78
N ARG A 76 3.90 9.30 0.05
CA ARG A 76 3.11 10.12 0.98
C ARG A 76 3.89 10.50 2.24
N LEU A 77 4.97 9.78 2.53
CA LEU A 77 5.84 10.06 3.67
C LEU A 77 6.72 11.27 3.37
N ASP A 78 7.10 12.00 4.42
CA ASP A 78 8.14 13.04 4.32
C ASP A 78 9.55 12.45 4.44
N GLU A 79 9.69 11.18 4.05
CA GLU A 79 10.93 10.40 4.09
C GLU A 79 11.26 9.95 2.67
N PRO A 80 12.56 9.91 2.29
CA PRO A 80 12.94 9.40 0.98
C PRO A 80 12.57 7.93 0.79
N LEU A 81 11.98 7.64 -0.37
CA LEU A 81 11.63 6.30 -0.81
C LEU A 81 12.85 5.67 -1.48
N ALA A 82 13.30 4.50 -0.99
CA ALA A 82 14.41 3.77 -1.59
C ALA A 82 14.07 3.33 -3.02
N LEU A 83 14.93 3.65 -3.99
CA LEU A 83 14.74 3.29 -5.39
C LEU A 83 14.75 1.77 -5.60
N ALA A 84 15.61 1.06 -4.87
CA ALA A 84 15.70 -0.40 -4.94
C ALA A 84 14.36 -1.11 -4.62
N ASP A 85 13.45 -0.47 -3.87
CA ASP A 85 12.14 -1.03 -3.56
C ASP A 85 11.15 -0.91 -4.73
N VAL A 86 11.37 0.03 -5.66
CA VAL A 86 10.33 0.51 -6.60
C VAL A 86 10.78 0.76 -8.04
N GLU A 87 12.06 0.60 -8.36
CA GLU A 87 12.62 0.91 -9.69
C GLU A 87 11.85 0.26 -10.84
N ASN A 88 11.41 -0.98 -10.67
CA ASN A 88 10.68 -1.73 -11.69
C ASN A 88 9.25 -1.20 -11.95
N ALA A 89 8.72 -0.34 -11.07
CA ALA A 89 7.42 0.29 -11.22
C ALA A 89 7.50 1.76 -11.64
N LEU A 90 8.71 2.33 -11.77
CA LEU A 90 8.88 3.72 -12.19
C LEU A 90 8.84 3.87 -13.72
N ASP A 91 8.14 4.91 -14.16
CA ASP A 91 8.29 5.45 -15.51
C ASP A 91 9.46 6.45 -15.50
N GLU A 92 10.56 6.09 -16.17
CA GLU A 92 11.79 6.88 -16.21
C GLU A 92 11.58 8.24 -16.90
N ASP A 93 10.81 8.28 -17.99
CA ASP A 93 10.48 9.51 -18.71
C ASP A 93 9.63 10.45 -17.84
N ALA A 94 8.70 9.88 -17.06
CA ALA A 94 7.92 10.65 -16.08
C ALA A 94 8.78 11.20 -14.94
N VAL A 95 9.74 10.40 -14.44
CA VAL A 95 10.70 10.86 -13.43
C VAL A 95 11.49 12.05 -13.95
N GLU A 96 12.09 11.96 -15.14
CA GLU A 96 12.86 13.05 -15.74
C GLU A 96 12.02 14.31 -15.91
N ARG A 97 10.80 14.17 -16.47
CA ARG A 97 9.86 15.27 -16.66
C ARG A 97 9.51 15.97 -15.33
N PHE A 98 9.26 15.21 -14.27
CA PHE A 98 8.88 15.76 -12.97
C PHE A 98 10.06 16.29 -12.16
N VAL A 99 11.27 15.79 -12.38
CA VAL A 99 12.51 16.41 -11.88
C VAL A 99 12.71 17.76 -12.54
N ALA A 100 12.60 17.85 -13.88
CA ALA A 100 12.70 19.11 -14.62
C ALA A 100 11.64 20.14 -14.19
N ALA A 101 10.42 19.67 -13.84
CA ALA A 101 9.34 20.51 -13.33
C ALA A 101 9.47 20.88 -11.83
N GLY A 102 10.51 20.41 -11.13
CA GLY A 102 10.72 20.66 -9.70
C GLY A 102 9.67 20.01 -8.78
N LEU A 103 9.04 18.93 -9.23
CA LEU A 103 8.03 18.18 -8.49
C LEU A 103 8.62 16.97 -7.76
N VAL A 104 9.70 16.41 -8.29
CA VAL A 104 10.41 15.25 -7.76
C VAL A 104 11.88 15.62 -7.54
N VAL A 105 12.47 15.07 -6.47
CA VAL A 105 13.92 15.02 -6.27
C VAL A 105 14.31 13.56 -6.31
N ILE A 106 15.29 13.23 -7.16
CA ILE A 106 15.89 11.91 -7.25
C ILE A 106 17.38 12.02 -6.92
N GLY A 107 17.84 11.16 -6.03
CA GLY A 107 19.25 10.95 -5.72
C GLY A 107 19.73 9.59 -6.23
N SER A 108 20.94 9.19 -5.85
CA SER A 108 21.52 7.91 -6.30
C SER A 108 20.79 6.67 -5.76
N SER A 109 20.10 6.77 -4.62
CA SER A 109 19.46 5.62 -3.96
C SER A 109 18.02 5.86 -3.55
N ALA A 110 17.50 7.07 -3.69
CA ALA A 110 16.17 7.42 -3.18
C ALA A 110 15.49 8.52 -4.00
N LEU A 111 14.17 8.53 -3.92
CA LEU A 111 13.27 9.47 -4.59
C LEU A 111 12.32 10.10 -3.57
N SER A 112 11.95 11.37 -3.78
CA SER A 112 11.02 12.11 -2.91
C SER A 112 10.22 13.12 -3.71
N LEU A 113 8.99 13.39 -3.28
CA LEU A 113 8.23 14.54 -3.78
C LEU A 113 8.75 15.82 -3.14
N THR A 114 8.91 16.89 -3.93
CA THR A 114 9.12 18.23 -3.37
C THR A 114 7.86 18.72 -2.67
N ARG A 115 7.93 19.84 -1.94
CA ARG A 115 6.73 20.49 -1.40
C ARG A 115 5.67 20.76 -2.47
N ARG A 116 6.09 21.16 -3.67
CA ARG A 116 5.20 21.40 -4.81
C ARG A 116 4.65 20.08 -5.37
N GLY A 117 5.48 19.05 -5.49
CA GLY A 117 5.02 17.71 -5.88
C GLY A 117 3.96 17.14 -4.93
N ARG A 118 4.18 17.26 -3.61
CA ARG A 118 3.22 16.85 -2.59
C ARG A 118 1.91 17.62 -2.65
N PHE A 119 1.94 18.90 -2.99
CA PHE A 119 0.74 19.72 -3.16
C PHE A 119 -0.12 19.24 -4.33
N LEU A 120 0.51 18.81 -5.43
CA LEU A 120 -0.19 18.17 -6.57
C LEU A 120 -0.61 16.72 -6.27
N GLY A 121 -0.03 16.12 -5.23
CA GLY A 121 -0.53 14.93 -4.56
C GLY A 121 -0.57 13.69 -5.44
N GLY A 122 -1.67 12.95 -5.35
CA GLY A 122 -1.80 11.62 -5.96
C GLY A 122 -1.66 11.59 -7.48
N GLY A 123 -1.89 12.70 -8.20
CA GLY A 123 -1.72 12.76 -9.66
C GLY A 123 -0.25 12.60 -10.07
N VAL A 124 0.67 13.31 -9.41
CA VAL A 124 2.12 13.16 -9.67
C VAL A 124 2.57 11.74 -9.36
N THR A 125 2.09 11.17 -8.25
CA THR A 125 2.41 9.80 -7.87
C THR A 125 1.86 8.76 -8.86
N ALA A 126 0.66 8.99 -9.40
CA ALA A 126 0.05 8.12 -10.40
C ALA A 126 0.86 8.13 -11.70
N ASP A 127 1.19 9.32 -12.19
CA ASP A 127 1.93 9.51 -13.44
C ASP A 127 3.39 9.05 -13.37
N LEU A 128 3.95 8.84 -12.16
CA LEU A 128 5.27 8.24 -11.95
C LEU A 128 5.26 6.72 -12.12
N MET A 129 4.08 6.09 -12.09
CA MET A 129 3.96 4.64 -12.20
C MET A 129 3.94 4.21 -13.66
N ARG A 130 4.78 3.24 -13.99
CA ARG A 130 4.71 2.53 -15.27
C ARG A 130 3.38 1.78 -15.36
N GLU A 131 2.70 1.90 -16.50
CA GLU A 131 1.50 1.12 -16.73
C GLU A 131 1.82 -0.38 -16.74
N PRO A 132 0.99 -1.22 -16.12
CA PRO A 132 1.13 -2.66 -16.27
C PRO A 132 0.91 -3.03 -17.75
N PRO A 133 1.64 -4.02 -18.28
CA PRO A 133 1.40 -4.52 -19.62
C PRO A 133 -0.06 -4.99 -19.76
N GLU A 134 -0.69 -4.71 -20.90
CA GLU A 134 -2.07 -5.10 -21.19
C GLU A 134 -2.28 -6.60 -20.92
N GLY A 135 -3.32 -6.94 -20.15
CA GLY A 135 -3.69 -8.33 -19.82
C GLY A 135 -3.41 -8.78 -18.38
N VAL A 136 -2.86 -7.93 -17.50
CA VAL A 136 -2.85 -8.19 -16.05
C VAL A 136 -4.19 -7.70 -15.46
N GLU A 137 -5.18 -8.57 -15.38
CA GLU A 137 -6.39 -8.31 -14.61
C GLU A 137 -6.01 -8.02 -13.15
N LEU A 138 -6.44 -6.85 -12.63
CA LEU A 138 -6.47 -6.59 -11.19
C LEU A 138 -7.31 -7.70 -10.57
N GLY A 139 -6.64 -8.64 -9.87
CA GLY A 139 -7.17 -9.96 -9.55
C GLY A 139 -8.62 -9.95 -9.12
N GLU A 140 -9.44 -10.77 -9.79
CA GLU A 140 -10.75 -11.13 -9.27
C GLU A 140 -10.61 -11.69 -7.84
N PRO A 141 -11.57 -11.43 -6.95
CA PRO A 141 -11.48 -11.88 -5.58
C PRO A 141 -11.39 -13.41 -5.53
N ALA A 142 -10.20 -13.92 -5.20
CA ALA A 142 -9.99 -15.34 -5.01
C ALA A 142 -10.94 -15.86 -3.92
N SER A 143 -11.68 -16.93 -4.22
CA SER A 143 -12.46 -17.66 -3.23
C SER A 143 -11.57 -17.99 -2.04
N SER A 144 -12.00 -17.57 -0.84
CA SER A 144 -11.18 -17.59 0.37
C SER A 144 -10.63 -19.00 0.67
N PRO A 145 -9.31 -19.18 0.79
CA PRO A 145 -8.77 -20.43 1.32
C PRO A 145 -9.14 -20.52 2.80
N LYS A 146 -9.62 -21.70 3.22
CA LYS A 146 -9.83 -22.01 4.63
C LYS A 146 -8.47 -22.07 5.31
N LEU A 147 -8.13 -21.06 6.10
CA LEU A 147 -6.99 -21.12 7.02
C LEU A 147 -7.40 -22.00 8.21
N SER A 148 -6.64 -23.08 8.43
CA SER A 148 -6.76 -23.90 9.63
C SER A 148 -6.37 -23.08 10.87
N PRO A 149 -7.07 -23.24 12.00
CA PRO A 149 -6.68 -22.57 13.24
C PRO A 149 -5.34 -23.15 13.73
N VAL A 150 -4.46 -22.25 14.18
CA VAL A 150 -3.27 -22.57 14.99
C VAL A 150 -3.70 -22.76 16.43
#